data_AF-A0A352IYX4-F1
#
_entry.id   AF-A0A352IYX4-F1
#
_cell.length_a   1.000
_cell.length_b   1.000
_cell.length_c   1.000
_cell.angle_alpha   90.00
_cell.angle_beta   90.00
_cell.angle_gamma   90.00
#
_symmetry.space_group_name_H-M   'P 1'
#
loop_
_entity.id
_entity.type
_entity.pdbx_description
1 polymer ?
#
loop_
_entity_poly.entity_id
_entity_poly.type
_entity_poly.pdbx_seq_one_letter_code
_entity_poly.pdbx_strand_id
1 'polypeptide(L)' 'KTGTPPRIDARSVDFSVMQEQWGDDPTPVMSFIGSRSQHPEQVCCYVTRTTEQTHDIIRSGFDRSPMFAGSIEGVG' A
#
# COMPACT_ATOMS: atom_id res chain seq x y z
N LYS A 1 9.90 -0.60 15.51
CA LYS A 1 9.40 -1.80 14.79
C LYS A 1 8.85 -1.39 13.43
N THR A 2 9.19 -2.11 12.36
CA THR A 2 8.65 -1.88 11.00
C THR A 2 7.95 -3.15 10.51
N GLY A 3 6.76 -3.00 9.93
CA GLY A 3 6.03 -4.08 9.26
C GLY A 3 6.10 -3.91 7.74
N THR A 4 5.94 -5.00 7.00
CA THR A 4 5.87 -4.98 5.53
C THR A 4 4.57 -5.64 5.08
N PRO A 5 3.79 -5.02 4.16
CA PRO A 5 2.58 -5.65 3.63
C PRO A 5 2.91 -6.83 2.71
N PRO A 6 1.98 -7.79 2.53
CA PRO A 6 2.12 -8.84 1.54
C PRO A 6 2.12 -8.26 0.12
N ARG A 7 2.84 -8.90 -0.80
CA ARG A 7 2.82 -8.60 -2.24
C ARG A 7 1.83 -9.53 -2.93
N ILE A 8 1.08 -9.01 -3.90
CA ILE A 8 -0.01 -9.73 -4.59
C ILE A 8 0.29 -9.75 -6.09
N ASP A 9 -0.10 -10.84 -6.77
CA ASP A 9 -0.05 -10.96 -8.22
C ASP A 9 -1.15 -10.12 -8.87
N ALA A 10 -0.79 -9.19 -9.75
CA ALA A 10 -1.75 -8.33 -10.43
C ALA A 10 -2.81 -9.12 -11.23
N ARG A 11 -2.47 -10.31 -11.72
CA ARG A 11 -3.40 -11.15 -12.51
C ARG A 11 -4.56 -11.70 -11.69
N SER A 12 -4.45 -11.72 -10.36
CA SER A 12 -5.53 -12.18 -9.47
C SER A 12 -6.37 -11.03 -8.90
N VAL A 13 -6.22 -9.81 -9.42
CA VAL A 13 -6.92 -8.62 -8.92
C VAL A 13 -7.91 -8.14 -9.98
N ASP A 14 -9.16 -7.94 -9.58
CA ASP A 14 -10.15 -7.24 -10.40
C ASP A 14 -9.99 -5.73 -10.22
N PHE A 15 -9.32 -5.09 -11.17
CA PHE A 15 -9.12 -3.64 -11.17
C PHE A 15 -10.34 -2.85 -11.65
N SER A 16 -11.31 -3.49 -12.31
CA SER A 16 -12.47 -2.80 -12.91
C SER A 16 -13.42 -2.20 -11.88
N VAL A 17 -13.39 -2.73 -10.64
CA VAL A 17 -14.19 -2.27 -9.51
C VAL A 17 -13.48 -1.23 -8.64
N MET A 18 -12.24 -0.88 -8.97
CA MET A 18 -11.42 0.04 -8.17
C MET A 18 -11.35 1.43 -8.80
N GLN A 19 -11.13 2.45 -7.96
CA GLN A 19 -10.91 3.81 -8.43
C GLN A 19 -9.45 3.98 -8.87
N GLU A 20 -9.24 4.42 -10.10
CA GLU A 20 -7.92 4.85 -10.57
C GLU A 20 -7.50 6.17 -9.90
N GLN A 21 -6.22 6.26 -9.54
CA GLN A 21 -5.57 7.46 -9.02
C GLN A 21 -4.30 7.72 -9.84
N TRP A 22 -4.39 8.70 -10.74
CA TRP A 22 -3.28 9.17 -11.54
C TRP A 22 -2.39 10.13 -10.74
N GLY A 23 -1.11 10.23 -11.15
CA GLY A 23 -0.20 11.25 -10.65
C GLY A 23 -0.57 12.64 -11.16
N ASP A 24 0.10 13.66 -10.62
CA ASP A 24 -0.15 15.06 -10.98
C ASP A 24 0.22 15.36 -12.44
N ASP A 25 -0.56 16.25 -13.06
CA ASP A 25 -0.29 16.83 -14.38
C ASP A 25 -0.16 18.36 -14.26
N PRO A 26 1.02 18.95 -14.56
CA PRO A 26 2.22 18.31 -15.12
C PRO A 26 3.04 17.52 -14.08
N THR A 27 3.65 16.40 -14.52
CA THR A 27 4.46 15.53 -13.64
C THR A 27 5.56 16.33 -12.91
N PRO A 28 5.67 16.20 -11.57
CA PRO A 28 6.67 16.90 -10.80
C PRO A 28 8.06 16.27 -11.00
N VAL A 29 9.08 17.12 -11.08
CA VAL A 29 10.48 16.69 -11.17
C VAL A 29 11.12 16.78 -9.79
N MET A 30 11.66 15.67 -9.29
CA MET A 30 12.25 15.61 -7.94
C MET A 30 13.54 16.44 -7.82
N SER A 31 14.41 16.44 -8.83
CA SER A 31 15.71 17.11 -8.81
C SER A 31 15.68 18.46 -9.51
N PHE A 32 16.39 19.45 -8.97
CA PHE A 32 16.54 20.79 -9.58
C PHE A 32 17.18 20.79 -10.97
N ILE A 33 17.95 19.74 -11.30
CA ILE A 33 18.62 19.58 -12.61
C ILE A 33 17.97 18.51 -13.48
N GLY A 34 16.85 17.94 -13.04
CA GLY A 34 16.11 16.93 -13.78
C GLY A 34 15.18 17.54 -14.83
N SER A 35 14.58 16.69 -15.66
CA SER A 35 13.52 17.07 -16.59
C SER A 35 12.45 16.01 -16.68
N ARG A 36 11.24 16.41 -17.11
CA ARG A 36 10.10 15.50 -17.26
C ARG A 36 10.37 14.36 -18.26
N SER A 37 11.22 14.61 -19.25
CA SER A 37 11.61 13.61 -20.26
C SER A 37 12.39 12.41 -19.68
N GLN A 38 12.91 12.53 -18.46
CA GLN A 38 13.64 11.46 -17.78
C GLN A 38 12.71 10.54 -16.98
N HIS A 39 11.43 10.89 -16.83
CA HIS A 39 10.49 10.03 -16.14
C HIS A 39 10.18 8.79 -16.98
N PRO A 40 10.04 7.60 -16.35
CA PRO A 40 9.48 6.45 -17.03
C PRO A 40 8.01 6.70 -17.40
N GLU A 41 7.42 5.77 -18.15
CA GLU A 41 5.98 5.75 -18.35
C GLU A 41 5.26 5.82 -17.00
N GLN A 42 4.35 6.79 -16.87
CA GLN A 42 3.55 6.97 -15.67
C GLN A 42 2.38 6.00 -15.71
N VAL A 43 2.09 5.35 -14.59
CA VAL A 43 0.96 4.43 -14.42
C VAL A 43 0.09 4.91 -13.28
N CYS A 44 -1.20 4.60 -13.33
CA CYS A 44 -2.11 4.89 -12.21
C CYS A 44 -1.91 3.89 -11.06
N CYS A 45 -2.24 4.35 -9.86
CA CYS A 45 -2.51 3.49 -8.73
C CYS A 45 -4.00 3.15 -8.68
N TYR A 46 -4.36 2.12 -7.92
CA TYR A 46 -5.76 1.73 -7.69
C TYR A 46 -6.10 1.82 -6.21
N VAL A 47 -7.25 2.41 -5.91
CA VAL A 47 -7.72 2.65 -4.54
C VAL A 47 -8.88 1.71 -4.22
N THR A 48 -8.78 1.03 -3.09
CA THR A 48 -9.84 0.21 -2.50
C THR A 48 -9.92 0.44 -0.99
N ARG A 49 -10.90 -0.18 -0.32
CA ARG A 49 -11.15 -0.03 1.11
C ARG A 49 -11.35 -1.40 1.76
N THR A 50 -11.02 -1.47 3.04
CA THR A 50 -11.38 -2.64 3.86
C THR A 50 -12.86 -2.58 4.24
N THR A 51 -13.40 -3.73 4.65
CA THR A 51 -14.77 -3.86 5.14
C THR A 51 -14.77 -4.31 6.59
N GLU A 52 -15.94 -4.25 7.26
CA GLU A 52 -16.09 -4.78 8.63
C GLU A 52 -15.66 -6.25 8.72
N GLN A 53 -16.00 -7.05 7.69
CA GLN A 53 -15.57 -8.44 7.59
C GLN A 53 -14.04 -8.57 7.59
N THR A 54 -13.31 -7.69 6.90
CA THR A 54 -11.83 -7.69 6.94
C THR A 54 -11.34 -7.47 8.38
N HIS A 55 -11.98 -6.57 9.12
CA HIS A 55 -11.57 -6.26 10.49
C HIS A 55 -11.84 -7.43 11.44
N ASP A 56 -12.96 -8.13 11.26
CA ASP A 56 -13.27 -9.34 12.06
C ASP A 56 -12.24 -10.45 11.86
N ILE A 57 -11.82 -10.68 10.61
CA ILE A 57 -10.75 -11.64 10.28
C ILE A 57 -9.42 -11.26 10.94
N ILE A 58 -9.09 -9.96 10.97
CA ILE A 58 -7.87 -9.47 11.59
C ILE A 58 -7.93 -9.67 13.12
N ARG A 59 -9.05 -9.31 13.76
CA ARG A 59 -9.25 -9.47 15.21
C ARG A 59 -9.11 -10.92 15.65
N SER A 60 -9.61 -11.87 14.86
CA SER A 60 -9.50 -13.30 15.18
C SER A 60 -8.06 -13.85 15.11
N GLY A 61 -7.08 -13.05 14.70
CA GLY A 61 -5.65 -13.43 14.66
C GLY A 61 -4.74 -12.63 15.60
N PHE A 62 -5.29 -11.74 16.44
CA PHE A 62 -4.50 -10.89 17.32
C PHE A 62 -3.67 -11.65 18.35
N ASP A 63 -4.19 -12.76 18.86
CA ASP A 63 -3.51 -13.68 19.78
C ASP A 63 -2.21 -14.25 19.20
N ARG A 64 -2.14 -14.38 17.87
CA ARG A 64 -0.98 -14.92 17.15
C ARG A 64 -0.02 -13.85 16.64
N SER A 65 -0.40 -12.57 16.71
CA SER A 65 0.44 -11.49 16.20
C SER A 65 1.38 -11.00 17.28
N PRO A 66 2.70 -11.18 17.16
CA PRO A 66 3.64 -10.70 18.17
C PRO A 66 3.73 -9.16 18.22
N MET A 67 3.16 -8.48 17.21
CA MET A 67 2.96 -7.04 17.22
C MET A 67 1.82 -6.60 18.16
N PHE A 68 0.81 -7.43 18.37
CA PHE A 68 -0.38 -7.14 19.18
C PHE A 68 -0.42 -7.90 20.51
N ALA A 69 0.15 -9.11 20.57
CA ALA A 69 0.16 -10.00 21.74
C ALA A 69 1.17 -9.61 22.83
N GLY A 70 1.76 -8.40 22.76
CA GLY A 70 2.69 -7.90 23.78
C GLY A 70 4.03 -8.63 23.88
N SER A 71 4.31 -9.63 23.03
CA SER A 71 5.52 -10.47 23.10
C SER A 71 6.78 -9.81 22.56
N ILE A 72 6.69 -8.58 22.06
CA ILE A 72 7.85 -7.80 21.66
C ILE A 72 7.77 -6.45 22.36
N GLU A 73 8.55 -6.28 23.43
CA GLU A 73 8.81 -4.97 24.04
C GLU A 73 9.81 -4.21 23.18
N GLY A 74 9.50 -2.95 22.87
CA GLY A 74 10.46 -2.05 22.22
C GLY A 74 11.37 -1.45 23.27
N VAL A 75 12.67 -1.71 23.17
CA VAL A 75 13.68 -0.85 23.79
C VAL A 75 13.66 0.44 22.95
N GLY A 76 13.21 1.54 23.54
CA GLY A 76 13.22 2.85 22.89
C GLY A 76 14.60 3.25 22.41
#